data_AF-A0A355IKY3-F1
#
_entry.id   AF-A0A355IKY3-F1
#
_cell.length_a   1.000
_cell.length_b   1.000
_cell.length_c   1.000
_cell.angle_alpha   90.00
_cell.angle_beta   90.00
_cell.angle_gamma   90.00
#
_symmetry.space_group_name_H-M   'P 1'
#
loop_
_entity.id
_entity.type
_entity.pdbx_description
1 polymer ?
#
loop_
_entity_poly.entity_id
_entity_poly.type
_entity_poly.pdbx_seq_one_letter_code
_entity_poly.pdbx_strand_id
1 'polypeptide(L)' 'PADIVVRNLSGQVICAQKTTASDLTIELAAGFYLVTIQTSEGEMTRKVVVH' A
#
# COMPACT_ATOMS: atom_id res chain seq x y z
N PRO A 1 0.73 -6.83 -13.51
CA PRO A 1 -0.29 -6.00 -12.82
C PRO A 1 -0.18 -6.21 -11.30
N ALA A 2 -0.30 -5.14 -10.53
CA ALA A 2 -0.24 -5.16 -9.08
C ALA A 2 -1.47 -4.48 -8.49
N ASP A 3 -2.03 -5.10 -7.46
CA ASP A 3 -3.09 -4.58 -6.59
C ASP A 3 -2.42 -4.04 -5.31
N ILE A 4 -2.49 -2.74 -5.09
CA ILE A 4 -1.86 -2.06 -3.95
C ILE A 4 -2.96 -1.58 -3.01
N VAL A 5 -2.85 -1.95 -1.73
CA VAL A 5 -3.77 -1.54 -0.66
C VAL A 5 -2.98 -0.96 0.50
N VAL A 6 -3.27 0.29 0.87
CA VAL A 6 -2.69 0.96 2.04
C VAL A 6 -3.74 1.02 3.13
N ARG A 7 -3.41 0.49 4.32
CA ARG A 7 -4.25 0.55 5.52
C ARG A 7 -3.54 1.29 6.64
N ASN A 8 -4.27 2.01 7.48
CA ASN A 8 -3.74 2.52 8.73
C ASN A 8 -3.79 1.43 9.83
N LEU A 9 -3.34 1.75 11.05
CA LEU A 9 -3.32 0.80 12.17
C LEU A 9 -4.71 0.38 12.69
N SER A 10 -5.78 1.13 12.38
CA SER A 10 -7.15 0.69 12.69
C SER A 10 -7.70 -0.27 11.63
N GLY A 11 -6.91 -0.62 10.61
CA GLY A 11 -7.31 -1.48 9.49
C GLY A 11 -8.13 -0.75 8.42
N GLN A 12 -8.36 0.55 8.56
CA GLN A 12 -9.05 1.35 7.55
C GLN A 12 -8.21 1.45 6.28
N VAL A 13 -8.84 1.18 5.14
CA VAL A 13 -8.24 1.38 3.82
C VAL A 13 -8.15 2.87 3.52
N ILE A 14 -6.93 3.36 3.30
CA ILE A 14 -6.61 4.74 2.93
C ILE A 14 -6.51 4.88 1.41
N CYS A 15 -5.94 3.87 0.76
CA CYS A 15 -5.78 3.83 -0.70
C CYS A 15 -5.91 2.39 -1.19
N ALA A 16 -6.55 2.19 -2.34
CA ALA A 16 -6.59 0.93 -3.06
C ALA A 16 -6.48 1.21 -4.56
N GLN A 17 -5.46 0.66 -5.22
CA GLN A 17 -5.18 0.96 -6.63
C GLN A 17 -4.62 -0.25 -7.38
N LYS A 18 -5.06 -0.41 -8.62
CA LYS A 18 -4.46 -1.31 -9.61
C LYS A 18 -3.46 -0.56 -10.46
N THR A 19 -2.26 -1.10 -10.62
CA THR A 19 -1.24 -0.50 -11.49
C THR A 19 -0.48 -1.56 -12.29
N THR A 20 0.00 -1.17 -13.46
CA THR A 20 1.00 -1.90 -14.24
C THR A 20 2.34 -1.17 -14.26
N ALA A 21 2.41 0.03 -13.67
CA ALA A 21 3.65 0.78 -13.52
C ALA A 21 4.57 0.11 -12.50
N SER A 22 5.88 0.24 -12.71
CA SER A 22 6.90 -0.17 -11.76
C SER A 22 6.88 0.66 -10.48
N ASP A 23 6.46 1.93 -10.60
CA ASP A 23 6.52 2.92 -9.54
C ASP A 23 5.15 3.55 -9.31
N LEU A 24 4.84 3.82 -8.04
CA LEU A 24 3.62 4.50 -7.61
C LEU A 24 3.92 5.43 -6.43
N THR A 25 3.46 6.67 -6.51
CA THR A 25 3.53 7.64 -5.42
C THR A 25 2.17 7.78 -4.75
N ILE A 26 2.13 7.66 -3.42
CA ILE A 26 0.92 7.86 -2.61
C ILE A 26 1.25 8.89 -1.53
N GLU A 27 0.53 10.01 -1.52
CA GLU A 27 0.66 11.02 -0.46
C GLU A 27 -0.15 10.58 0.77
N LEU A 28 0.52 10.55 1.92
CA LEU A 28 -0.06 10.12 3.19
C LEU A 28 0.28 11.15 4.27
N ALA A 29 -0.62 11.30 5.24
CA ALA A 29 -0.31 12.05 6.45
C ALA A 29 0.75 11.31 7.30
N ALA A 30 1.38 12.02 8.23
CA ALA A 30 2.31 11.40 9.18
C ALA A 30 1.60 10.30 10.00
N GLY A 31 2.23 9.13 10.10
CA GLY A 31 1.61 7.99 10.76
C GLY A 31 2.19 6.63 10.37
N PHE A 32 1.51 5.58 10.84
CA PHE A 32 1.88 4.18 10.59
C PHE A 32 0.87 3.53 9.64
N TYR A 33 1.40 2.85 8.62
CA TYR A 33 0.61 2.21 7.58
C TYR A 33 1.09 0.79 7.31
N LEU A 34 0.16 -0.05 6.86
CA LEU A 34 0.43 -1.34 6.26
C LEU A 34 0.14 -1.23 4.76
N VAL A 35 1.16 -1.48 3.95
CA VAL A 35 1.06 -1.50 2.49
C VAL A 35 1.10 -2.96 2.04
N THR A 36 0.02 -3.42 1.44
CA THR A 36 -0.08 -4.74 0.82
C THR A 36 0.01 -4.57 -0.70
N ILE A 37 0.90 -5.32 -1.33
CA ILE A 37 1.07 -5.39 -2.79
C ILE A 37 0.80 -6.83 -3.19
N GLN A 38 -0.24 -7.04 -3.98
CA GLN A 38 -0.60 -8.34 -4.53
C GLN A 38 -0.30 -8.34 -6.03
N THR A 39 0.50 -9.31 -6.48
CA THR A 39 0.83 -9.53 -7.89
C THR A 39 0.43 -10.95 -8.28
N SER A 40 0.64 -11.31 -9.56
CA SER A 40 0.49 -12.69 -10.02
C SER A 40 1.51 -13.66 -9.39
N GLU A 41 2.62 -13.14 -8.86
CA GLU A 41 3.71 -13.94 -8.27
C GLU A 41 3.52 -14.16 -6.76
N GLY A 42 2.67 -13.36 -6.11
CA GLY A 42 2.37 -13.51 -4.69
C GLY A 42 1.90 -12.23 -4.03
N GLU A 43 1.82 -12.27 -2.71
CA GLU A 43 1.44 -11.14 -1.87
C GLU A 43 2.61 -10.74 -0.97
N MET A 44 2.89 -9.44 -0.89
CA MET A 44 3.81 -8.86 0.09
C MET A 44 3.08 -7.81 0.91
N THR A 45 3.27 -7.83 2.23
CA THR A 45 2.83 -6.76 3.12
C THR A 45 4.03 -6.15 3.85
N ARG A 46 4.09 -4.81 3.89
CA ARG A 46 5.12 -4.04 4.63
C ARG A 46 4.51 -2.99 5.53
N LYS A 47 5.12 -2.81 6.71
CA LYS A 47 4.85 -1.67 7.59
C LYS A 47 5.68 -0.47 7.16
N VAL A 48 5.05 0.69 7.02
CA VAL A 48 5.67 1.97 6.62
C VAL A 48 5.39 3.01 7.69
N VAL A 49 6.40 3.83 8.00
CA VAL A 49 6.29 4.99 8.90
C VAL A 49 6.48 6.25 8.06
N VAL A 50 5.49 7.14 8.08
CA VAL A 50 5.53 8.43 7.41
C VAL A 50 5.77 9.50 8.48
N HIS A 51 6.80 10.32 8.28
CA HIS A 51 7.20 11.40 9.17
C HIS A 51 6.66 12.75 8.70
#